data_AF-A0A9P7YAH9-F1
#
_entry.id   AF-A0A9P7YAH9-F1
#
_cell.length_a   1.000
_cell.length_b   1.000
_cell.length_c   1.000
_cell.angle_alpha   90.00
_cell.angle_beta   90.00
_cell.angle_gamma   90.00
#
_symmetry.space_group_name_H-M   'P 1'
#
loop_
_entity.id
_entity.type
_entity.pdbx_description
1 polymer ?
#
loop_
_entity_poly.entity_id
_entity_poly.type
_entity_poly.pdbx_seq_one_letter_code
_entity_poly.pdbx_strand_id
1 'polypeptide(L)'
;MQLSTTMAAALLASLTSATVFQGVRTGTDGSKSQVAYTNGTPDICSGFTTIRQGDGNPCGINFCVDGNNCGFNLQGCGGNNFHLERNGAFNSICRFEPKRIACSGGVVIQQNWNCS
;
A
#
# COMPACT_ATOMS: atom_id res chain seq x y z
N MET A 1 16.64 -48.66 -1.76
CA MET A 1 15.96 -47.50 -2.37
C MET A 1 14.98 -46.97 -1.32
N GLN A 2 15.32 -45.89 -0.63
CA GLN A 2 14.46 -45.32 0.43
C GLN A 2 13.93 -43.97 -0.08
N LEU A 3 12.60 -43.87 -0.19
CA LEU A 3 11.89 -42.71 -0.71
C LEU A 3 12.01 -41.54 0.27
N SER A 4 12.61 -40.44 -0.17
CA SER A 4 12.57 -39.15 0.50
C SER A 4 11.19 -38.52 0.30
N THR A 5 10.38 -38.46 1.35
CA THR A 5 9.14 -37.67 1.38
C THR A 5 9.46 -36.24 1.79
N THR A 6 9.65 -35.34 0.82
CA THR A 6 9.65 -33.90 1.04
C THR A 6 8.23 -33.44 1.34
N MET A 7 7.98 -33.06 2.60
CA MET A 7 6.77 -32.32 2.97
C MET A 7 6.88 -30.90 2.41
N ALA A 8 6.11 -30.61 1.37
CA ALA A 8 5.87 -29.23 0.94
C ALA A 8 4.81 -28.63 1.88
N ALA A 9 5.25 -27.75 2.78
CA ALA A 9 4.34 -26.90 3.54
C ALA A 9 3.75 -25.85 2.58
N ALA A 10 2.53 -26.09 2.11
CA ALA A 10 1.76 -25.09 1.39
C ALA A 10 1.36 -23.99 2.40
N LEU A 11 2.03 -22.84 2.37
CA LEU A 11 1.53 -21.64 3.01
C LEU A 11 0.23 -21.24 2.31
N LEU A 12 -0.90 -21.53 2.94
CA LEU A 12 -2.17 -20.90 2.63
C LEU A 12 -2.03 -19.42 3.04
N ALA A 13 -1.55 -18.58 2.13
CA ALA A 13 -1.74 -17.15 2.23
C ALA A 13 -3.26 -16.91 2.16
N SER A 14 -3.90 -16.79 3.31
CA SER A 14 -5.26 -16.31 3.40
C SER A 14 -5.32 -14.98 2.65
N LEU A 15 -6.01 -14.96 1.51
CA LEU A 15 -6.39 -13.75 0.79
C LEU A 15 -7.46 -13.02 1.59
N THR A 16 -7.15 -12.65 2.84
CA THR A 16 -7.90 -11.62 3.52
C THR A 16 -7.77 -10.38 2.67
N SER A 17 -8.88 -9.74 2.32
CA SER A 17 -8.92 -8.47 1.62
C SER A 17 -8.00 -7.47 2.35
N ALA A 18 -6.76 -7.34 1.88
CA ALA A 18 -5.78 -6.49 2.53
C ALA A 18 -6.26 -5.05 2.40
N THR A 19 -6.40 -4.36 3.54
CA THR A 19 -6.71 -2.94 3.55
C THR A 19 -5.52 -2.20 2.97
N VAL A 20 -5.72 -1.39 1.92
CA VAL A 20 -4.67 -0.56 1.35
C VAL A 20 -4.77 0.84 1.94
N PHE A 21 -3.71 1.29 2.58
CA PHE A 21 -3.59 2.65 3.08
C PHE A 21 -2.82 3.52 2.09
N GLN A 22 -3.25 4.77 1.95
CA GLN A 22 -2.59 5.76 1.10
C GLN A 22 -2.19 6.97 1.96
N GLY A 23 -0.98 7.48 1.72
CA GLY A 23 -0.50 8.68 2.38
C GLY A 23 0.66 9.35 1.66
N VAL A 24 1.15 10.43 2.28
CA VAL A 24 2.34 11.16 1.84
C VAL A 24 3.47 10.90 2.83
N ARG A 25 4.59 10.40 2.33
CA ARG A 25 5.85 10.31 3.07
C ARG A 25 6.63 11.60 2.90
N THR A 26 7.18 12.13 3.99
CA THR A 26 8.17 13.22 4.00
C THR A 26 9.50 12.69 4.51
N GLY A 27 10.54 12.75 3.68
CA GLY A 27 11.91 12.40 4.01
C GLY A 27 12.58 13.40 4.94
N THR A 28 13.75 13.04 5.45
CA THR A 28 14.55 13.90 6.35
C THR A 28 15.05 15.17 5.66
N ASP A 29 15.20 15.11 4.34
CA ASP A 29 15.55 16.21 3.44
C ASP A 29 14.33 17.05 3.01
N GLY A 30 13.14 16.73 3.52
CA GLY A 30 11.89 17.37 3.13
C GLY A 30 11.31 16.87 1.80
N SER A 31 11.95 15.91 1.13
CA SER A 31 11.40 15.28 -0.07
C SER A 31 10.07 14.61 0.23
N LYS A 32 9.11 14.69 -0.69
CA LYS A 32 7.81 14.06 -0.53
C LYS A 32 7.61 12.93 -1.52
N SER A 33 6.83 11.94 -1.14
CA SER A 33 6.39 10.87 -2.04
C SER A 33 4.99 10.40 -1.66
N GLN A 34 4.15 10.11 -2.65
CA GLN A 34 2.90 9.40 -2.44
C GLN A 34 3.22 7.92 -2.22
N VAL A 35 2.75 7.36 -1.11
CA VAL A 35 3.04 5.99 -0.70
C VAL A 35 1.76 5.20 -0.43
N ALA A 36 1.84 3.88 -0.63
CA ALA A 36 0.84 2.91 -0.21
C ALA A 36 1.47 1.78 0.61
N TYR A 37 0.70 1.19 1.50
CA TYR A 37 1.06 0.02 2.28
C TYR A 37 -0.22 -0.69 2.73
N THR A 38 -0.12 -1.87 3.34
CA THR A 38 -1.29 -2.59 3.83
C THR A 38 -1.28 -2.78 5.34
N ASN A 39 -2.39 -3.27 5.88
CA ASN A 39 -2.45 -3.73 7.27
C ASN A 39 -1.54 -4.96 7.55
N GLY A 40 -1.03 -5.62 6.51
CA GLY A 40 -0.06 -6.71 6.61
C GLY A 40 1.41 -6.28 6.51
N THR A 41 1.69 -5.01 6.19
CA THR A 41 3.06 -4.51 6.04
C THR A 41 3.79 -4.55 7.40
N PRO A 42 4.87 -5.35 7.57
CA PRO A 42 5.50 -5.59 8.87
C PRO A 42 6.16 -4.35 9.48
N ASP A 43 6.80 -3.53 8.64
CA ASP A 43 7.36 -2.23 9.01
C ASP A 43 6.94 -1.20 7.97
N ILE A 44 5.98 -0.35 8.33
CA ILE A 44 5.45 0.70 7.44
C ILE A 44 6.53 1.73 7.07
N CYS A 45 7.58 1.87 7.87
CA CYS A 45 8.64 2.84 7.62
C CYS A 45 9.65 2.40 6.55
N SER A 46 9.63 1.13 6.15
CA SER A 46 10.55 0.57 5.14
C SER A 46 9.86 -0.32 4.09
N GLY A 47 8.69 -0.89 4.41
CA GLY A 47 7.93 -1.79 3.55
C GLY A 47 6.82 -1.14 2.73
N PHE A 48 6.72 0.19 2.76
CA PHE A 48 5.78 0.93 1.91
C PHE A 48 6.20 0.86 0.44
N THR A 49 5.24 1.03 -0.46
CA THR A 49 5.48 1.24 -1.89
C THR A 49 5.30 2.70 -2.25
N THR A 50 6.28 3.26 -2.95
CA THR A 50 6.16 4.58 -3.57
C THR A 50 5.30 4.46 -4.83
N ILE A 51 4.13 5.10 -4.81
CA ILE A 51 3.29 5.25 -6.00
C ILE A 51 3.90 6.29 -6.93
N ARG A 52 4.36 7.42 -6.35
CA ARG A 52 4.91 8.56 -7.09
C ARG A 52 5.84 9.39 -6.23
N GLN A 53 6.87 9.96 -6.86
CA GLN A 53 7.70 11.01 -6.25
C GLN A 53 6.99 12.37 -6.27
N GLY A 54 7.08 13.10 -5.16
CA GLY A 54 6.34 14.33 -4.89
C GLY A 54 5.01 14.11 -4.18
N ASP A 55 4.29 15.20 -3.89
CA ASP A 55 2.94 15.22 -3.30
C ASP A 55 1.82 15.42 -4.35
N GLY A 56 2.14 15.20 -5.63
CA GLY A 56 1.18 15.26 -6.73
C GLY A 56 0.11 14.15 -6.70
N ASN A 57 -0.83 14.21 -7.64
CA ASN A 57 -1.93 13.25 -7.75
C ASN A 57 -1.41 11.80 -7.96
N PRO A 58 -1.80 10.83 -7.10
CA PRO A 58 -1.40 9.42 -7.23
C PRO A 58 -2.33 8.57 -8.11
N CYS A 59 -3.44 9.11 -8.61
CA CYS A 59 -4.40 8.33 -9.41
C CYS A 59 -3.88 7.96 -10.80
N GLY A 60 -4.40 6.85 -11.34
CA GLY A 60 -4.08 6.34 -12.66
C GLY A 60 -2.70 5.66 -12.75
N ILE A 61 -2.03 5.46 -11.62
CA ILE A 61 -0.71 4.84 -11.53
C ILE A 61 -0.89 3.44 -10.96
N ASN A 62 -0.47 2.43 -11.71
CA ASN A 62 -0.41 1.06 -11.22
C ASN A 62 0.71 0.91 -10.19
N PHE A 63 0.41 0.27 -9.06
CA PHE A 63 1.40 -0.04 -8.03
C PHE A 63 1.20 -1.46 -7.49
N CYS A 64 2.22 -1.92 -6.77
CA CYS A 64 2.18 -3.14 -5.98
C CYS A 64 2.28 -2.78 -4.51
N VAL A 65 1.85 -3.67 -3.63
CA VAL A 65 2.09 -3.58 -2.19
C VAL A 65 2.68 -4.90 -1.71
N ASP A 66 3.35 -4.89 -0.56
CA ASP A 66 3.89 -6.10 0.08
C ASP A 66 4.72 -6.99 -0.87
N GLY A 67 5.62 -6.35 -1.63
CA GLY A 67 6.57 -7.01 -2.53
C GLY A 67 6.02 -7.30 -3.94
N ASN A 68 4.96 -8.11 -4.06
CA ASN A 68 4.48 -8.61 -5.36
C ASN A 68 2.94 -8.59 -5.50
N ASN A 69 2.21 -8.02 -4.54
CA ASN A 69 0.76 -7.90 -4.66
C ASN A 69 0.42 -6.70 -5.55
N CYS A 70 0.35 -6.95 -6.86
CA CYS A 70 0.26 -5.92 -7.90
C CYS A 70 -1.17 -5.71 -8.44
N GLY A 71 -1.28 -4.74 -9.35
CA GLY A 71 -2.49 -4.44 -10.10
C GLY A 71 -3.38 -3.41 -9.43
N PHE A 72 -2.91 -2.78 -8.35
CA PHE A 72 -3.65 -1.73 -7.67
C PHE A 72 -3.52 -0.42 -8.42
N ASN A 73 -4.62 0.31 -8.49
CA ASN A 73 -4.66 1.64 -9.06
C ASN A 73 -5.66 2.50 -8.29
N LEU A 74 -5.28 3.73 -8.00
CA LEU A 74 -6.16 4.68 -7.33
C LEU A 74 -6.96 5.46 -8.38
N GLN A 75 -8.23 5.70 -8.09
CA GLN A 75 -9.16 6.42 -8.96
C GLN A 75 -9.99 7.42 -8.19
N GLY A 76 -10.45 8.47 -8.86
CA GLY A 76 -11.30 9.50 -8.25
C GLY A 76 -10.57 10.43 -7.26
N CYS A 77 -9.24 10.56 -7.36
CA CYS A 77 -8.46 11.49 -6.53
C CYS A 77 -8.98 12.92 -6.69
N GLY A 78 -9.18 13.60 -5.56
CA GLY A 78 -9.69 14.98 -5.54
C GLY A 78 -11.21 15.10 -5.52
N GLY A 79 -11.95 13.99 -5.41
CA GLY A 79 -13.41 14.00 -5.29
C GLY A 79 -13.96 13.02 -4.25
N ASN A 80 -15.29 13.00 -4.12
CA ASN A 80 -16.01 12.16 -3.15
C ASN A 80 -16.00 10.66 -3.49
N ASN A 81 -15.51 10.28 -4.68
CA ASN A 81 -15.50 8.91 -5.19
C ASN A 81 -14.07 8.34 -5.23
N PHE A 82 -13.23 8.70 -4.26
CA PHE A 82 -11.89 8.14 -4.17
C PHE A 82 -11.98 6.63 -3.87
N HIS A 83 -11.42 5.81 -4.75
CA HIS A 83 -11.53 4.36 -4.67
C HIS A 83 -10.28 3.67 -5.21
N LEU A 84 -10.15 2.40 -4.85
CA LEU A 84 -9.11 1.51 -5.29
C LEU A 84 -9.68 0.57 -6.35
N GLU A 85 -8.99 0.45 -7.47
CA GLU A 85 -9.17 -0.62 -8.43
C GLU A 85 -8.08 -1.66 -8.26
N ARG A 86 -8.40 -2.90 -8.64
CA ARG A 86 -7.44 -3.98 -8.79
C ARG A 86 -7.65 -4.67 -10.13
N ASN A 87 -6.60 -4.72 -10.96
CA ASN A 87 -6.63 -5.29 -12.31
C ASN A 87 -7.76 -4.72 -13.19
N GLY A 88 -8.00 -3.41 -13.09
CA GLY A 88 -9.00 -2.69 -13.88
C GLY A 88 -10.45 -2.87 -13.42
N ALA A 89 -10.69 -3.54 -12.29
CA ALA A 89 -11.99 -3.65 -11.68
C ALA A 89 -12.03 -2.90 -10.34
N PHE A 90 -13.19 -2.34 -10.00
CA PHE A 90 -13.44 -1.77 -8.68
C PHE A 90 -13.09 -2.79 -7.58
N ASN A 91 -12.33 -2.35 -6.58
CA ASN A 91 -11.94 -3.18 -5.44
C ASN A 91 -12.60 -2.69 -4.14
N SER A 92 -12.42 -1.41 -3.78
CA SER A 92 -12.92 -0.85 -2.52
C SER A 92 -13.06 0.67 -2.58
N ILE A 93 -14.00 1.24 -1.81
CA ILE A 93 -14.07 2.70 -1.61
C ILE A 93 -13.02 3.10 -0.58
N CYS A 94 -12.29 4.19 -0.85
CA CYS A 94 -11.34 4.75 0.10
C CYS A 94 -12.03 5.77 1.01
N ARG A 95 -11.80 5.63 2.31
CA ARG A 95 -12.33 6.51 3.36
C ARG A 95 -11.20 7.34 3.93
N PHE A 96 -11.50 8.61 4.22
CA PHE A 96 -10.51 9.49 4.83
C PHE A 96 -10.28 9.06 6.28
N GLU A 97 -9.06 8.65 6.59
CA GLU A 97 -8.63 8.18 7.90
C GLU A 97 -7.23 8.73 8.18
N PRO A 98 -7.13 9.97 8.69
CA PRO A 98 -5.85 10.63 8.87
C PRO A 98 -5.08 10.00 10.02
N LYS A 99 -3.83 9.60 9.76
CA LYS A 99 -2.92 9.08 10.78
C LYS A 99 -1.49 9.53 10.51
N ARG A 100 -0.80 10.00 11.56
CA ARG A 100 0.62 10.34 11.50
C ARG A 100 1.46 9.20 12.01
N ILE A 101 2.37 8.71 11.17
CA ILE A 101 3.32 7.64 11.49
C ILE A 101 4.70 8.27 11.50
N ALA A 102 5.34 8.25 12.67
CA ALA A 102 6.71 8.73 12.84
C ALA A 102 7.68 7.58 12.62
N CYS A 103 8.64 7.79 11.73
CA CYS A 103 9.71 6.86 11.43
C CYS A 103 11.04 7.40 11.98
N SER A 104 12.05 6.53 12.08
CA SER A 104 13.38 6.92 12.55
C SER A 104 14.00 8.02 11.70
N GLY A 105 14.83 8.86 12.31
CA GLY A 105 15.53 9.95 11.61
C GLY A 105 14.67 11.17 11.28
N GLY A 106 13.40 11.21 11.74
CA GLY A 106 12.50 12.34 11.48
C GLY A 106 11.67 12.20 10.21
N VAL A 107 11.74 11.06 9.53
CA VAL A 107 10.83 10.69 8.44
C VAL A 107 9.41 10.57 8.99
N VAL A 108 8.42 11.04 8.23
CA VAL A 108 7.01 10.96 8.62
C VAL A 108 6.19 10.43 7.45
N ILE A 109 5.22 9.56 7.73
CA ILE A 109 4.16 9.21 6.80
C ILE A 109 2.85 9.78 7.33
N GLN A 110 2.22 10.65 6.55
CA GLN A 110 0.89 11.17 6.80
C GLN A 110 -0.09 10.33 5.96
N GLN A 111 -0.65 9.29 6.59
CA GLN A 111 -1.76 8.52 6.03
C GLN A 111 -2.97 9.44 5.96
N ASN A 112 -3.66 9.39 4.83
CA ASN A 112 -4.89 10.15 4.62
C ASN A 112 -6.07 9.22 4.34
N TRP A 113 -5.83 8.06 3.71
CA TRP A 113 -6.92 7.20 3.23
C TRP A 113 -6.71 5.74 3.58
N ASN A 114 -7.83 5.07 3.81
CA ASN A 114 -7.97 3.64 4.02
C ASN A 114 -8.94 3.10 2.97
N CYS A 115 -8.51 2.15 2.14
CA CYS A 115 -9.31 1.48 1.12
C CYS A 115 -9.53 0.02 1.57
N SER A 116 -10.76 -0.28 2.00
CA SER A 116 -11.18 -1.60 2.53
C SER A 116 -12.60 -1.99 2.15
#